data_AF-A0AAE1GQ51-F1
#
_entry.id   AF-A0AAE1GQ51-F1
#
_cell.length_a   1.000
_cell.length_b   1.000
_cell.length_c   1.000
_cell.angle_alpha   90.00
_cell.angle_beta   90.00
_cell.angle_gamma   90.00
#
_symmetry.space_group_name_H-M   'P 1'
#
loop_
_entity.id
_entity.type
_entity.pdbx_description
1 polymer ?
#
loop_
_entity_poly.entity_id
_entity_poly.type
_entity_poly.pdbx_seq_one_letter_code
_entity_poly.pdbx_strand_id
1 'polypeptide(L)'
;MDHVCPPGEKAQLFPPQKPPTLRYRDVCKRDMKALDININSWEELAADRANWRSMLHKQLLIGEKKLSAAAAEKRACRKAMTTNRPESTHRCDLCDRDCHSHIDLLSHKRRCSSRADSREN
;
A
#
# COMPACT_ATOMS: atom_id res chain seq x y z
N MET A 1 -10.92 12.06 -19.30
CA MET A 1 -10.78 12.60 -17.93
C MET A 1 -9.61 11.89 -17.29
N ASP A 2 -8.42 12.36 -17.62
CA ASP A 2 -7.16 11.78 -17.15
C ASP A 2 -7.00 12.11 -15.67
N HIS A 3 -7.20 11.10 -14.81
CA HIS A 3 -6.94 11.23 -13.38
C HIS A 3 -5.43 11.28 -13.16
N VAL A 4 -4.89 12.49 -13.23
CA VAL A 4 -3.53 12.81 -12.82
C VAL A 4 -3.43 12.51 -11.33
N CYS A 5 -2.66 11.48 -10.99
CA CYS A 5 -2.30 11.16 -9.61
C CYS A 5 -1.41 12.31 -9.08
N PRO A 6 -1.77 12.95 -7.95
CA PRO A 6 -0.99 14.06 -7.44
C PRO A 6 0.43 13.60 -7.08
N PRO A 7 1.46 14.41 -7.40
CA PRO A 7 2.84 14.07 -7.11
C PRO A 7 3.03 13.92 -5.60
N GLY A 8 3.69 12.83 -5.21
CA GLY A 8 3.99 12.52 -3.82
C GLY A 8 4.75 13.66 -3.14
N GLU A 9 4.08 14.31 -2.19
CA GLU A 9 4.68 15.23 -1.24
C GLU A 9 5.86 14.52 -0.57
N LYS A 10 7.04 15.14 -0.63
CA LYS A 10 8.27 14.59 -0.05
C LYS A 10 8.15 14.64 1.46
N ALA A 11 7.58 13.58 2.04
CA ALA A 11 7.55 13.37 3.47
C ALA A 11 8.97 13.40 4.01
N GLN A 12 9.25 14.38 4.87
CA GLN A 12 10.47 14.42 5.68
C GLN A 12 10.64 13.08 6.39
N LEU A 13 11.86 12.54 6.33
CA LEU A 13 12.27 11.24 6.88
C LEU A 13 12.26 11.26 8.41
N PHE A 14 11.12 11.53 9.03
CA PHE A 14 10.92 11.17 10.42
C PHE A 14 10.52 9.69 10.45
N PRO A 15 11.26 8.83 11.18
CA PRO A 15 10.81 7.47 11.40
C PRO A 15 9.38 7.52 11.96
N PRO A 16 8.45 6.67 11.50
CA PRO A 16 7.08 6.70 11.98
C PRO A 16 7.11 6.46 13.49
N GLN A 17 6.97 7.53 14.26
CA GLN A 17 6.73 7.43 15.69
C GLN A 17 5.45 6.62 15.82
N LYS A 18 5.49 5.52 16.57
CA LYS A 18 4.28 4.75 16.84
C LYS A 18 3.27 5.73 17.45
N PRO A 19 2.10 5.94 16.81
CA PRO A 19 1.07 6.75 17.42
C PRO A 19 0.76 6.19 18.82
N PRO A 20 0.48 7.04 19.81
CA PRO A 20 0.00 6.58 21.10
C PRO A 20 -1.12 5.57 20.91
N THR A 21 -1.10 4.47 21.68
CA THR A 21 -2.15 3.47 21.62
C THR A 21 -3.49 4.12 21.91
N LEU A 22 -4.37 4.12 20.92
CA LEU A 22 -5.73 4.64 21.06
C LEU A 22 -6.44 3.92 22.20
N ARG A 23 -7.21 4.66 22.99
CA ARG A 23 -8.10 4.05 23.98
C ARG A 23 -9.14 3.22 23.24
N TYR A 24 -9.64 2.16 23.87
CA TYR A 24 -10.65 1.27 23.28
C TYR A 24 -11.83 2.02 22.64
N ARG A 25 -12.39 3.01 23.35
CA ARG A 25 -13.48 3.85 22.85
C ARG A 25 -13.14 4.57 21.54
N ASP A 26 -11.91 5.05 21.40
CA ASP A 26 -11.49 5.81 20.23
C ASP A 26 -11.26 4.89 19.02
N VAL A 27 -10.81 3.66 19.26
CA VAL A 27 -10.76 2.59 18.24
C VAL A 27 -12.16 2.30 17.72
N CYS A 28 -13.14 2.07 18.61
CA CYS A 28 -14.52 1.81 18.20
C CYS A 28 -15.11 2.96 17.36
N LYS A 29 -14.90 4.21 17.77
CA LYS A 29 -15.38 5.39 17.01
C LYS A 29 -14.75 5.49 15.62
N ARG A 30 -13.44 5.24 15.52
CA ARG A 30 -12.72 5.23 14.25
C ARG A 30 -13.26 4.15 13.32
N ASP A 31 -13.47 2.95 13.85
CA ASP A 31 -13.93 1.81 13.05
C ASP A 31 -15.39 2.01 12.61
N MET A 32 -16.26 2.52 13.48
CA MET A 32 -17.62 2.93 13.11
C MET A 32 -17.61 3.98 11.99
N LYS A 33 -16.75 5.01 12.08
CA LYS A 33 -16.60 6.01 11.02
C LYS A 33 -16.11 5.39 9.71
N ALA A 34 -15.16 4.48 9.77
CA ALA A 34 -14.63 3.79 8.59
C ALA A 34 -15.70 2.92 7.89
N LEU A 35 -16.64 2.38 8.67
CA LEU A 35 -17.79 1.61 8.19
C LEU A 35 -19.01 2.47 7.88
N ASP A 36 -18.90 3.80 7.91
CA ASP A 36 -20.00 4.73 7.65
C ASP A 36 -21.21 4.51 8.60
N ILE A 37 -20.91 4.18 9.86
CA ILE A 37 -21.88 4.05 10.95
C ILE A 37 -21.86 5.35 11.75
N ASN A 38 -23.05 5.94 11.99
CA ASN A 38 -23.18 7.17 12.74
C ASN A 38 -22.80 6.97 14.22
N ILE A 39 -21.77 7.69 14.68
CA ILE A 39 -21.23 7.60 16.05
C ILE A 39 -22.20 8.19 17.10
N ASN A 40 -23.11 9.06 16.70
CA ASN A 40 -24.04 9.72 17.63
C ASN A 40 -25.35 8.94 17.81
N SER A 41 -25.71 8.07 16.86
CA SER A 41 -26.98 7.32 16.85
C SER A 41 -26.82 5.80 16.78
N TRP A 42 -25.61 5.27 17.00
CA TRP A 42 -25.37 3.82 16.94
C TRP A 42 -26.11 3.06 18.04
N GLU A 43 -26.37 3.68 19.19
CA GLU A 43 -27.07 3.07 20.32
C GLU A 43 -28.54 2.78 19.99
N GLU A 44 -29.22 3.72 19.33
CA GLU A 44 -30.60 3.55 18.85
C GLU A 44 -30.69 2.36 17.89
N LEU A 45 -29.70 2.22 17.01
CA LEU A 45 -29.66 1.12 16.06
C LEU A 45 -29.24 -0.21 16.71
N ALA A 46 -28.41 -0.16 17.76
CA ALA A 46 -27.99 -1.31 18.54
C ALA A 46 -29.07 -1.84 19.49
N ALA A 47 -30.11 -1.05 19.77
CA ALA A 47 -31.25 -1.47 20.59
C ALA A 47 -31.98 -2.68 19.98
N ASP A 48 -32.09 -2.73 18.65
CA ASP A 48 -32.48 -3.94 17.93
C ASP A 48 -31.23 -4.74 17.53
N ARG A 49 -31.00 -5.84 18.25
CA ARG A 49 -29.84 -6.71 18.04
C ARG A 49 -29.83 -7.38 16.66
N ALA A 50 -30.99 -7.71 16.09
CA ALA A 50 -31.07 -8.35 14.78
C ALA A 50 -30.72 -7.34 13.68
N ASN A 51 -31.31 -6.15 13.75
CA ASN A 51 -31.02 -5.05 12.83
C ASN A 51 -29.55 -4.61 12.90
N TRP A 52 -29.00 -4.47 14.12
CA TRP A 52 -27.59 -4.17 14.34
C TRP A 52 -26.65 -5.13 13.62
N ARG A 53 -26.87 -6.45 13.79
CA ARG A 53 -26.02 -7.47 13.14
C ARG A 53 -26.12 -7.42 11.63
N SER A 54 -27.33 -7.25 11.09
CA SER A 54 -27.58 -7.16 9.65
C SER A 54 -26.86 -5.95 9.05
N MET A 55 -27.03 -4.78 9.67
CA MET A 55 -26.37 -3.55 9.22
C MET A 55 -24.86 -3.66 9.32
N LEU A 56 -24.32 -4.12 10.45
CA LEU A 56 -22.87 -4.27 10.64
C LEU A 56 -22.26 -5.16 9.55
N HIS A 57 -22.89 -6.31 9.26
CA HIS A 57 -22.43 -7.22 8.21
C HIS A 57 -22.44 -6.56 6.82
N LYS A 58 -23.52 -5.84 6.50
CA LYS A 58 -23.62 -5.08 5.25
C LYS A 58 -22.52 -4.03 5.14
N GLN A 59 -22.30 -3.23 6.18
CA GLN A 59 -21.28 -2.18 6.17
C GLN A 59 -19.86 -2.73 6.11
N LEU A 60 -19.58 -3.83 6.81
CA LEU A 60 -18.30 -4.55 6.72
C LEU A 60 -18.02 -5.02 5.29
N LEU A 61 -18.99 -5.66 4.64
CA LEU A 61 -18.85 -6.12 3.26
C LEU A 61 -18.58 -4.96 2.28
N ILE A 62 -19.24 -3.81 2.49
CA ILE A 62 -19.00 -2.59 1.70
C ILE A 62 -17.58 -2.06 1.96
N GLY A 63 -17.16 -1.99 3.23
CA GLY A 63 -15.83 -1.55 3.63
C GLY A 63 -14.73 -2.40 3.02
N GLU A 64 -14.88 -3.73 3.04
CA GLU A 64 -13.92 -4.66 2.45
C GLU A 64 -13.79 -4.49 0.93
N LYS A 65 -14.92 -4.29 0.23
CA LYS A 65 -14.91 -3.98 -1.20
C LYS A 65 -14.18 -2.67 -1.50
N LYS A 66 -14.43 -1.62 -0.72
CA LYS A 66 -13.73 -0.33 -0.85
C LYS A 66 -12.22 -0.48 -0.61
N LEU A 67 -11.81 -1.20 0.44
CA LEU A 67 -10.40 -1.46 0.74
C LEU A 67 -9.71 -2.26 -0.38
N SER A 68 -10.40 -3.27 -0.92
CA SER A 68 -9.90 -4.08 -2.03
C SER A 68 -9.72 -3.26 -3.31
N ALA A 69 -10.68 -2.40 -3.62
CA ALA A 69 -10.62 -1.49 -4.76
C ALA A 69 -9.47 -0.48 -4.61
N ALA A 70 -9.34 0.17 -3.45
CA ALA A 70 -8.24 1.11 -3.17
C ALA A 70 -6.86 0.42 -3.24
N ALA A 71 -6.76 -0.83 -2.76
CA ALA A 71 -5.52 -1.61 -2.87
C ALA A 71 -5.20 -1.97 -4.33
N ALA A 72 -6.21 -2.26 -5.14
CA ALA A 72 -6.05 -2.51 -6.57
C ALA A 72 -5.61 -1.26 -7.33
N GLU A 73 -6.24 -0.11 -7.06
CA GLU A 73 -5.86 1.19 -7.60
C GLU A 73 -4.42 1.55 -7.24
N LYS A 74 -4.03 1.42 -5.97
CA LYS A 74 -2.66 1.67 -5.54
C LYS A 74 -1.66 0.73 -6.22
N ARG A 75 -2.04 -0.53 -6.48
CA ARG A 75 -1.23 -1.48 -7.26
C ARG A 75 -1.11 -1.04 -8.71
N ALA A 76 -2.19 -0.61 -9.35
CA ALA A 76 -2.20 -0.12 -10.72
C ALA A 76 -1.33 1.13 -10.88
N CYS A 77 -1.45 2.09 -9.96
CA CYS A 77 -0.62 3.29 -9.91
C CYS A 77 0.88 2.94 -9.83
N ARG A 78 1.28 2.03 -8.92
CA ARG A 78 2.68 1.56 -8.84
C ARG A 78 3.15 0.91 -10.14
N LYS A 79 2.32 0.09 -10.78
CA LYS A 79 2.66 -0.52 -12.08
C LYS A 79 2.87 0.53 -13.16
N ALA A 80 1.98 1.52 -13.28
CA ALA A 80 2.12 2.61 -14.25
C ALA A 80 3.39 3.45 -14.01
N MET A 81 3.76 3.69 -12.76
CA MET A 81 5.01 4.37 -12.42
C MET A 81 6.24 3.55 -12.83
N THR A 82 6.18 2.22 -12.73
CA THR A 82 7.30 1.35 -13.14
C THR A 82 7.43 1.23 -14.66
N THR A 83 6.32 1.25 -15.41
CA THR A 83 6.35 1.12 -16.88
C THR A 83 6.87 2.37 -17.57
N ASN A 84 6.58 3.55 -17.00
CA ASN A 84 7.03 4.84 -17.53
C ASN A 84 8.32 5.34 -16.86
N ARG A 85 9.17 4.43 -16.37
CA ARG A 85 10.38 4.82 -15.64
C ARG A 85 11.51 5.20 -16.62
N PRO A 86 12.22 6.32 -16.42
CA PRO A 86 13.36 6.68 -17.26
C PRO A 86 14.49 5.65 -17.17
N GLU A 87 15.28 5.60 -18.23
CA GLU A 87 16.48 4.75 -18.32
C GLU A 87 17.47 5.08 -17.20
N SER A 88 18.04 4.04 -16.59
CA SER A 88 18.87 4.19 -15.39
C SER A 88 20.36 4.12 -15.71
N THR A 89 21.16 4.83 -14.91
CA THR A 89 22.62 4.76 -14.94
C THR A 89 23.18 3.56 -14.17
N HIS A 90 22.33 2.78 -13.48
CA HIS A 90 22.73 1.67 -12.63
C HIS A 90 22.78 0.35 -13.41
N ARG A 91 23.73 0.26 -14.35
CA ARG A 91 23.97 -0.94 -15.15
C ARG A 91 25.05 -1.83 -14.55
N CYS A 92 24.97 -3.12 -14.84
CA CYS A 92 25.98 -4.09 -14.42
C CYS A 92 27.12 -4.14 -15.42
N ASP A 93 28.35 -3.86 -14.97
CA ASP A 93 29.54 -3.89 -15.84
C ASP A 93 29.85 -5.29 -16.41
N LEU A 94 29.33 -6.37 -15.81
CA LEU A 94 29.61 -7.76 -16.22
C LEU A 94 28.60 -8.32 -17.23
N CYS A 95 27.34 -7.89 -17.21
CA CYS A 95 26.29 -8.43 -18.08
C CYS A 95 25.38 -7.37 -18.71
N ASP A 96 25.72 -6.09 -18.54
CA ASP A 96 24.99 -4.90 -18.99
C ASP A 96 23.51 -4.82 -18.59
N ARG A 97 23.12 -5.60 -17.58
CA ARG A 97 21.74 -5.57 -17.07
C ARG A 97 21.48 -4.23 -16.37
N ASP A 98 20.44 -3.53 -16.80
CA ASP A 98 19.91 -2.35 -16.09
C ASP A 98 19.27 -2.80 -14.76
N CYS A 99 19.88 -2.40 -13.65
CA CYS A 99 19.45 -2.75 -12.30
C CYS A 99 18.58 -1.66 -11.67
N HIS A 100 18.49 -0.47 -12.28
CA HIS A 100 17.53 0.58 -11.95
C HIS A 100 17.57 1.21 -10.55
N SER A 101 18.38 0.70 -9.63
CA SER A 101 18.75 1.35 -8.39
C SER A 101 20.14 0.88 -7.98
N HIS A 102 20.85 1.68 -7.18
CA HIS A 102 22.15 1.27 -6.66
C HIS A 102 22.05 0.01 -5.77
N ILE A 103 20.97 -0.14 -5.00
CA ILE A 103 20.74 -1.32 -4.14
C ILE A 103 20.53 -2.58 -4.98
N ASP A 104 19.73 -2.49 -6.03
CA ASP A 104 19.49 -3.58 -6.96
C ASP A 104 20.78 -3.95 -7.71
N LEU A 105 21.58 -2.96 -8.11
CA LEU A 105 22.88 -3.19 -8.74
C LEU A 105 23.85 -3.92 -7.82
N LEU A 106 23.96 -3.51 -6.54
CA LEU A 106 24.81 -4.18 -5.56
C LEU A 106 24.36 -5.63 -5.33
N SER A 107 23.06 -5.85 -5.19
CA SER A 107 22.47 -7.18 -5.00
C SER A 107 22.67 -8.06 -6.24
N HIS A 108 22.54 -7.47 -7.43
CA HIS A 108 22.78 -8.13 -8.69
C HIS A 108 24.26 -8.48 -8.87
N LYS A 109 25.19 -7.54 -8.62
CA LYS A 109 26.65 -7.76 -8.72
C LYS A 109 27.07 -8.99 -7.90
N ARG A 110 26.58 -9.13 -6.65
CA ARG A 110 26.85 -10.31 -5.81
C ARG A 110 26.46 -11.65 -6.47
N ARG A 111 25.38 -11.69 -7.25
CA ARG A 111 24.92 -12.90 -7.97
C ARG A 111 25.51 -13.04 -9.37
N CYS A 112 25.90 -11.94 -9.99
CA CYS A 112 26.50 -11.91 -11.33
C CYS A 112 27.96 -12.37 -11.27
N SER A 113 28.69 -11.97 -10.21
CA SER A 113 30.07 -12.40 -9.97
C SER A 113 30.23 -13.92 -9.83
N SER A 114 29.18 -14.64 -9.40
CA SER A 114 29.21 -16.11 -9.26
C SER A 114 28.81 -16.87 -10.53
N ARG A 115 28.47 -16.19 -11.64
CA ARG A 115 28.01 -16.80 -12.90
C ARG A 115 28.93 -16.52 -14.09
N ALA A 116 29.95 -15.67 -13.91
CA ALA A 116 30.95 -15.41 -14.95
C ALA A 116 31.86 -16.64 -15.20
N ASP A 117 31.96 -17.55 -14.24
CA ASP A 117 32.84 -18.75 -14.28
C ASP A 117 32.24 -19.95 -15.04
N SER A 118 31.17 -19.78 -15.81
CA SER A 118 30.48 -20.89 -16.49
C SER A 118 30.19 -20.62 -17.97
N ARG A 119 30.79 -19.56 -18.54
CA ARG A 119 30.58 -19.15 -19.94
C ARG A 119 31.82 -19.25 -20.82
N GLU A 120 32.93 -19.73 -20.27
CA GLU A 120 34.13 -20.17 -21.00
C GLU A 120 34.26 -21.70 -20.91
N ASN A 121 33.41 -22.43 -21.64
CA ASN A 121 33.73 -23.75 -22.19
C ASN A 121 32.78 -24.07 -23.35
#